data_AF-A0A9W9WCD9-F1
#
_entry.id   AF-A0A9W9WCD9-F1
#
_cell.length_a   1.000
_cell.length_b   1.000
_cell.length_c   1.000
_cell.angle_alpha   90.00
_cell.angle_beta   90.00
_cell.angle_gamma   90.00
#
_symmetry.space_group_name_H-M   'P 1'
#
loop_
_entity.id
_entity.type
_entity.pdbx_description
1 polymer ?
#
loop_
_entity_poly.entity_id
_entity_poly.type
_entity_poly.pdbx_seq_one_letter_code
_entity_poly.pdbx_strand_id
1 'polypeptide(L)'
;MFSFRISKQEPNTRPRDSIDSPASLKNDPPNSNETITEEKKLEEKILSLYQVVWLGIYQVHDKDGRSHAFRLSELFYGAGMSSYVDKTEQEASDDHGNKRPRRKTGAETRVIDPLWTALSKEGLSSLKLFEGLSIASLESVIELVEAYVREIASVNALYQVLRELQVGFRTPTEDDEQAVIKNFVPVSNDFARRLRHLDARLNVLVSDLEDEFWNEHGAVKGREGWRVHDVLFPRFPARTGKKMSFSSSMKI
;
A
#
# COMPACT_ATOMS: atom_id res chain seq x y z
N MET A 1 -14.94 61.40 78.56
CA MET A 1 -15.83 60.89 79.63
C MET A 1 -15.36 59.48 79.99
N PHE A 2 -15.07 59.27 81.28
CA PHE A 2 -14.90 58.01 82.06
C PHE A 2 -15.33 56.69 81.35
N SER A 3 -14.72 55.50 81.47
CA SER A 3 -13.88 54.86 82.51
C SER A 3 -13.60 53.38 82.14
N PHE A 4 -12.45 52.81 82.59
CA PHE A 4 -12.10 51.40 82.95
C PHE A 4 -12.34 50.23 81.95
N ARG A 5 -11.52 49.16 81.78
CA ARG A 5 -10.63 48.39 82.68
C ARG A 5 -9.60 47.58 81.85
N ILE A 6 -8.47 47.24 82.49
CA ILE A 6 -7.32 46.46 82.01
C ILE A 6 -7.57 44.94 82.11
N SER A 7 -7.08 44.14 81.15
CA SER A 7 -6.38 42.88 81.48
C SER A 7 -5.42 42.47 80.35
N LYS A 8 -4.16 42.22 80.74
CA LYS A 8 -3.06 41.69 79.93
C LYS A 8 -3.16 40.17 79.86
N GLN A 9 -2.87 39.57 78.70
CA GLN A 9 -1.83 38.54 78.54
C GLN A 9 -1.69 38.10 77.08
N GLU A 10 -0.53 38.42 76.50
CA GLU A 10 0.15 37.70 75.42
C GLU A 10 1.20 36.77 76.09
N PRO A 11 1.71 35.68 75.46
CA PRO A 11 2.51 35.84 74.24
C PRO A 11 2.56 34.69 73.20
N ASN A 12 2.95 35.10 71.99
CA ASN A 12 3.84 34.46 71.01
C ASN A 12 3.54 33.04 70.48
N THR A 13 3.23 32.94 69.17
CA THR A 13 4.26 32.72 68.13
C THR A 13 3.65 32.86 66.72
N ARG A 14 4.37 33.55 65.83
CA ARG A 14 4.16 33.73 64.37
C ARG A 14 4.44 32.41 63.59
N PRO A 15 4.22 32.27 62.25
CA PRO A 15 3.96 33.32 61.25
C PRO A 15 2.92 33.04 60.13
N ARG A 16 2.48 34.15 59.53
CA ARG A 16 2.24 34.44 58.10
C ARG A 16 1.18 33.69 57.28
N ASP A 17 0.21 34.52 56.87
CA ASP A 17 -0.20 34.86 55.49
C ASP A 17 -1.09 33.89 54.68
N SER A 18 -2.30 34.42 54.42
CA SER A 18 -3.04 34.43 53.15
C SER A 18 -3.86 33.21 52.70
N ILE A 19 -5.17 33.31 52.96
CA ILE A 19 -6.29 33.37 51.98
C ILE A 19 -6.07 32.67 50.63
N ASP A 20 -6.77 31.55 50.39
CA ASP A 20 -7.83 31.42 49.37
C ASP A 20 -8.32 29.95 49.22
N SER A 21 -9.63 29.78 49.03
CA SER A 21 -10.31 28.58 48.51
C SER A 21 -10.91 28.94 47.13
N PRO A 22 -11.45 28.01 46.29
CA PRO A 22 -11.28 26.56 46.18
C PRO A 22 -10.91 26.11 44.73
N ALA A 23 -10.14 25.03 44.55
CA ALA A 23 -9.88 24.46 43.23
C ALA A 23 -11.00 23.49 42.82
N SER A 24 -11.86 23.95 41.91
CA SER A 24 -12.80 23.14 41.15
C SER A 24 -12.05 22.37 40.05
N LEU A 25 -12.13 21.04 40.08
CA LEU A 25 -11.65 20.13 39.03
C LEU A 25 -12.42 20.38 37.73
N LYS A 26 -11.79 21.08 36.79
CA LYS A 26 -12.17 21.05 35.37
C LYS A 26 -11.46 19.88 34.71
N ASN A 27 -12.25 18.92 34.23
CA ASN A 27 -11.80 17.92 33.27
C ASN A 27 -11.62 18.63 31.93
N ASP A 28 -10.38 18.77 31.46
CA ASP A 28 -10.09 19.17 30.09
C ASP A 28 -10.39 17.99 29.14
N PRO A 29 -10.99 18.23 27.96
CA PRO A 29 -11.17 17.19 26.96
C PRO A 29 -9.83 16.85 26.28
N PRO A 30 -9.67 15.62 25.74
CA PRO A 30 -8.41 15.17 25.17
C PRO A 30 -8.03 15.96 23.91
N ASN A 31 -6.72 16.02 23.70
CA ASN A 31 -5.95 16.86 22.80
C ASN A 31 -6.24 16.59 21.30
N SER A 32 -7.31 17.18 20.75
CA SER A 32 -7.73 16.99 19.36
C SER A 32 -6.75 17.51 18.28
N ASN A 33 -5.78 18.35 18.65
CA ASN A 33 -4.80 18.89 17.70
C ASN A 33 -3.58 17.96 17.48
N GLU A 34 -3.23 17.12 18.46
CA GLU A 34 -2.13 16.16 18.32
C GLU A 34 -2.53 14.97 17.45
N THR A 35 -3.73 14.44 17.62
CA THR A 35 -4.25 13.30 16.83
C THR A 35 -4.35 13.61 15.34
N ILE A 36 -4.86 14.79 14.96
CA ILE A 36 -4.91 15.25 13.55
C ILE A 36 -3.50 15.32 12.95
N THR A 37 -2.47 15.56 13.76
CA THR A 37 -1.09 15.63 13.30
C THR A 37 -0.47 14.24 13.15
N GLU A 38 -0.83 13.29 14.02
CA GLU A 38 -0.36 11.91 13.96
C GLU A 38 -0.98 11.14 12.79
N GLU A 39 -2.29 11.24 12.59
CA GLU A 39 -3.01 10.63 11.46
C GLU A 39 -2.38 11.05 10.12
N LYS A 40 -2.14 12.35 9.93
CA LYS A 40 -1.50 12.88 8.72
C LYS A 40 -0.09 12.33 8.51
N LYS A 41 0.70 12.15 9.57
CA LYS A 41 2.04 11.55 9.45
C LYS A 41 1.96 10.10 9.00
N LEU A 42 0.96 9.35 9.50
CA LEU A 42 0.74 7.97 9.08
C LEU A 42 0.26 7.89 7.63
N GLU A 43 -0.66 8.76 7.22
CA GLU A 43 -1.09 8.88 5.81
C GLU A 43 0.10 9.18 4.89
N GLU A 44 0.93 10.17 5.23
CA GLU A 44 2.15 10.49 4.47
C GLU A 44 3.12 9.29 4.39
N LYS A 45 3.27 8.54 5.49
CA LYS A 45 4.05 7.30 5.51
C LYS A 45 3.46 6.24 4.58
N ILE A 46 2.14 6.06 4.58
CA ILE A 46 1.44 5.14 3.65
C ILE A 46 1.68 5.54 2.20
N LEU A 47 1.55 6.84 1.87
CA LEU A 47 1.80 7.34 0.52
C LEU A 47 3.24 7.05 0.06
N SER A 48 4.22 7.32 0.93
CA SER A 48 5.64 7.06 0.64
C SER A 48 5.92 5.57 0.42
N LEU A 49 5.44 4.70 1.32
CA LEU A 49 5.60 3.25 1.21
C LEU A 49 4.89 2.70 -0.03
N TYR A 50 3.68 3.18 -0.33
CA TYR A 50 2.94 2.81 -1.51
C TYR A 50 3.76 3.07 -2.77
N GLN A 51 4.34 4.27 -2.90
CA GLN A 51 5.14 4.64 -4.05
C GLN A 51 6.35 3.70 -4.22
N VAL A 52 7.03 3.37 -3.11
CA VAL A 52 8.16 2.41 -3.11
C VAL A 52 7.72 1.04 -3.60
N VAL A 53 6.59 0.52 -3.10
CA VAL A 53 6.06 -0.78 -3.54
C VAL A 53 5.65 -0.74 -5.01
N TRP A 54 4.96 0.31 -5.43
CA TRP A 54 4.46 0.43 -6.80
C TRP A 54 5.59 0.35 -7.82
N LEU A 55 6.63 1.15 -7.60
CA LEU A 55 7.83 1.20 -8.46
C LEU A 55 8.79 0.02 -8.23
N GLY A 56 8.62 -0.74 -7.16
CA GLY A 56 9.46 -1.90 -6.84
C GLY A 56 8.87 -3.24 -7.32
N ILE A 57 7.55 -3.33 -7.46
CA ILE A 57 6.85 -4.58 -7.79
C ILE A 57 6.16 -4.53 -9.14
N TYR A 58 5.47 -3.44 -9.46
CA TYR A 58 4.60 -3.39 -10.62
C TYR A 58 5.22 -2.65 -11.79
N GLN A 59 5.97 -1.58 -11.52
CA GLN A 59 6.33 -0.60 -12.53
C GLN A 59 7.84 -0.30 -12.58
N VAL A 60 8.44 -0.32 -13.77
CA VAL A 60 9.87 -0.04 -13.97
C VAL A 60 10.09 1.47 -14.16
N HIS A 61 11.08 2.03 -13.44
CA HIS A 61 11.54 3.43 -13.50
C HIS A 61 10.55 4.47 -12.97
N ASP A 62 9.40 4.64 -13.60
CA ASP A 62 8.38 5.63 -13.26
C ASP A 62 6.98 5.15 -13.60
N LYS A 63 5.95 5.91 -13.21
CA LYS A 63 4.53 5.56 -13.38
C LYS A 63 4.10 5.28 -14.83
N ASP A 64 4.83 5.81 -15.82
CA ASP A 64 4.53 5.71 -17.25
C ASP A 64 5.47 4.70 -17.95
N GLY A 65 6.44 4.14 -17.23
CA GLY A 65 7.36 3.11 -17.70
C GLY A 65 6.71 1.77 -18.10
N ARG A 66 7.56 0.78 -18.39
CA ARG A 66 7.07 -0.59 -18.64
C ARG A 66 6.78 -1.29 -17.31
N SER A 67 5.80 -2.19 -17.29
CA SER A 67 5.57 -3.03 -16.11
C SER A 67 6.68 -4.05 -15.92
N HIS A 68 6.92 -4.42 -14.66
CA HIS A 68 7.85 -5.51 -14.32
C HIS A 68 7.42 -6.83 -14.95
N ALA A 69 6.11 -7.11 -15.03
CA ALA A 69 5.56 -8.27 -15.71
C ALA A 69 6.03 -8.35 -17.17
N PHE A 70 5.90 -7.24 -17.90
CA PHE A 70 6.32 -7.18 -19.30
C PHE A 70 7.82 -7.42 -19.44
N ARG A 71 8.65 -6.73 -18.65
CA ARG A 71 10.11 -6.87 -18.77
C ARG A 71 10.64 -8.22 -18.31
N LEU A 72 10.00 -8.84 -17.31
CA LEU A 72 10.31 -10.22 -16.93
C LEU A 72 9.90 -11.19 -18.04
N SER A 73 8.81 -10.95 -18.76
CA SER A 73 8.43 -11.78 -19.91
C SER A 73 9.46 -11.71 -21.05
N GLU A 74 9.99 -10.52 -21.37
CA GLU A 74 11.04 -10.37 -22.38
C GLU A 74 12.31 -11.17 -22.01
N LEU A 75 12.73 -11.08 -20.74
CA LEU A 75 13.88 -11.85 -20.24
C LEU A 75 13.60 -13.34 -20.19
N PHE A 76 12.37 -13.74 -19.86
CA PHE A 76 11.96 -15.13 -19.85
C PHE A 76 12.10 -15.76 -21.24
N TYR A 77 11.65 -15.08 -22.30
CA TYR A 77 11.85 -15.53 -23.66
C TYR A 77 13.33 -15.53 -24.08
N GLY A 78 14.09 -14.49 -23.69
CA GLY A 78 15.55 -14.43 -23.93
C GLY A 78 16.37 -15.49 -23.20
N ALA A 79 15.80 -16.10 -22.14
CA ALA A 79 16.41 -17.20 -21.39
C ALA A 79 16.20 -18.58 -22.03
N GLY A 80 15.71 -18.62 -23.28
CA GLY A 80 15.55 -19.86 -24.04
C GLY A 80 14.12 -20.36 -24.15
N MET A 81 13.14 -19.62 -23.61
CA MET A 81 11.74 -20.05 -23.59
C MET A 81 10.93 -19.53 -24.80
N SER A 82 11.59 -19.09 -25.87
CA SER A 82 10.92 -18.62 -27.09
C SER A 82 10.22 -19.74 -27.87
N SER A 83 10.68 -21.00 -27.74
CA SER A 83 10.05 -22.18 -28.35
C SER A 83 8.61 -22.43 -27.89
N TYR A 84 8.25 -21.88 -26.73
CA TYR A 84 6.90 -21.88 -26.20
C TYR A 84 5.96 -20.87 -26.92
N VAL A 85 6.53 -19.86 -27.59
CA VAL A 85 5.79 -18.93 -28.46
C VAL A 85 5.43 -19.60 -29.80
N ASP A 86 6.33 -20.44 -30.34
CA ASP A 86 6.29 -20.87 -31.74
C ASP A 86 5.46 -22.15 -32.03
N LYS A 87 5.14 -22.97 -31.03
CA LYS A 87 4.34 -24.19 -31.27
C LYS A 87 2.83 -23.94 -31.46
N THR A 88 2.37 -22.70 -31.40
CA THR A 88 0.95 -22.36 -31.55
C THR A 88 0.55 -21.88 -32.94
N GLU A 89 1.50 -21.51 -33.80
CA GLU A 89 1.18 -20.98 -35.14
C GLU A 89 1.15 -22.06 -36.22
N GLN A 90 1.82 -23.19 -36.02
CA GLN A 90 1.93 -24.25 -37.05
C GLN A 90 0.76 -25.26 -37.05
N GLU A 91 -0.09 -25.27 -36.03
CA GLU A 91 -1.31 -26.11 -35.97
C GLU A 91 -2.60 -25.34 -36.32
N ALA A 92 -2.50 -24.05 -36.67
CA ALA A 92 -3.66 -23.18 -36.92
C ALA A 92 -4.04 -23.02 -38.40
N SER A 93 -3.34 -23.68 -39.33
CA SER A 93 -3.60 -23.53 -40.78
C SER A 93 -4.71 -24.42 -41.34
N ASP A 94 -5.20 -25.41 -40.59
CA ASP A 94 -5.97 -26.51 -41.19
C ASP A 94 -7.42 -26.66 -40.72
N ASP A 95 -7.99 -25.73 -39.93
CA ASP A 95 -9.41 -25.87 -39.55
C ASP A 95 -10.23 -24.57 -39.58
N HIS A 96 -11.31 -24.62 -40.33
CA HIS A 96 -12.18 -23.51 -40.66
C HIS A 96 -12.96 -22.98 -39.45
N GLY A 97 -12.89 -21.67 -39.24
CA GLY A 97 -14.06 -20.92 -38.78
C GLY A 97 -14.50 -21.16 -37.33
N ASN A 98 -13.60 -21.11 -36.36
CA ASN A 98 -13.99 -20.71 -35.01
C ASN A 98 -12.79 -20.17 -34.24
N LYS A 99 -12.77 -18.87 -33.95
CA LYS A 99 -11.74 -18.22 -33.11
C LYS A 99 -11.89 -18.70 -31.66
N ARG A 100 -11.43 -19.91 -31.36
CA ARG A 100 -11.25 -20.39 -29.99
C ARG A 100 -10.04 -19.68 -29.39
N PRO A 101 -10.06 -19.37 -28.07
CA PRO A 101 -8.93 -18.70 -27.43
C PRO A 101 -7.69 -19.59 -27.56
N ARG A 102 -6.59 -18.97 -27.99
CA ARG A 102 -5.26 -19.57 -28.15
C ARG A 102 -4.97 -20.54 -27.00
N ARG A 103 -4.87 -21.83 -27.29
CA ARG A 103 -4.41 -22.84 -26.32
C ARG A 103 -2.92 -22.59 -26.09
N LYS A 104 -2.61 -21.85 -25.03
CA LYS A 104 -1.27 -21.86 -24.42
C LYS A 104 -0.89 -23.32 -24.18
N THR A 105 0.33 -23.71 -24.54
CA THR A 105 0.80 -25.07 -24.31
C THR A 105 0.84 -25.33 -22.79
N GLY A 106 0.50 -26.56 -22.37
CA GLY A 106 0.17 -26.87 -20.97
C GLY A 106 1.27 -26.62 -19.93
N ALA A 107 2.52 -26.35 -20.35
CA ALA A 107 3.60 -25.94 -19.46
C ALA A 107 3.58 -24.41 -19.22
N GLU A 108 3.40 -23.57 -20.26
CA GLU A 108 3.28 -22.11 -20.10
C GLU A 108 2.12 -21.73 -19.17
N THR A 109 0.99 -22.42 -19.33
CA THR A 109 -0.25 -22.15 -18.59
C THR A 109 -0.18 -22.58 -17.12
N ARG A 110 0.68 -23.54 -16.77
CA ARG A 110 0.76 -24.07 -15.40
C ARG A 110 1.88 -23.44 -14.59
N VAL A 111 2.91 -22.93 -15.27
CA VAL A 111 4.18 -22.59 -14.63
C VAL A 111 4.33 -21.09 -14.37
N ILE A 112 3.83 -20.22 -15.25
CA ILE A 112 4.12 -18.77 -15.22
C ILE A 112 2.85 -17.92 -15.14
N ASP A 113 1.72 -18.43 -15.62
CA ASP A 113 0.41 -17.80 -15.43
C ASP A 113 0.17 -17.37 -13.97
N PRO A 114 0.62 -18.11 -12.94
CA PRO A 114 0.54 -17.64 -11.57
C PRO A 114 1.18 -16.27 -11.33
N LEU A 115 2.41 -16.10 -11.81
CA LEU A 115 3.22 -14.90 -11.67
C LEU A 115 2.68 -13.74 -12.52
N TRP A 116 2.41 -13.97 -13.81
CA TRP A 116 1.89 -12.91 -14.68
C TRP A 116 0.53 -12.41 -14.19
N THR A 117 -0.35 -13.32 -13.77
CA THR A 117 -1.63 -12.92 -13.19
C THR A 117 -1.45 -12.10 -11.91
N ALA A 118 -0.51 -12.47 -11.04
CA ALA A 118 -0.26 -11.74 -9.80
C ALA A 118 0.28 -10.32 -10.06
N LEU A 119 1.24 -10.18 -10.98
CA LEU A 119 1.81 -8.87 -11.33
C LEU A 119 0.82 -8.00 -12.12
N SER A 120 0.08 -8.57 -13.07
CA SER A 120 -0.89 -7.82 -13.89
C SER A 120 -2.16 -7.42 -13.14
N LYS A 121 -2.48 -8.05 -12.02
CA LYS A 121 -3.62 -7.64 -11.18
C LYS A 121 -3.37 -6.29 -10.51
N GLU A 122 -2.09 -5.94 -10.29
CA GLU A 122 -1.70 -4.70 -9.62
C GLU A 122 -2.47 -4.50 -8.32
N GLY A 123 -2.53 -5.54 -7.47
CA GLY A 123 -3.44 -5.59 -6.32
C GLY A 123 -3.39 -4.35 -5.43
N LEU A 124 -2.20 -3.80 -5.23
CA LEU A 124 -2.00 -2.56 -4.46
C LEU A 124 -2.81 -1.36 -4.97
N SER A 125 -3.12 -1.29 -6.28
CA SER A 125 -3.96 -0.23 -6.89
C SER A 125 -5.38 -0.13 -6.32
N SER A 126 -5.82 -1.17 -5.61
CA SER A 126 -7.10 -1.20 -4.91
C SER A 126 -7.08 -0.55 -3.54
N LEU A 127 -5.90 -0.20 -2.99
CA LEU A 127 -5.80 0.46 -1.68
C LEU A 127 -6.55 1.80 -1.69
N LYS A 128 -7.53 1.89 -0.80
CA LYS A 128 -8.41 3.03 -0.62
C LYS A 128 -8.42 3.42 0.84
N LEU A 129 -8.24 4.70 1.11
CA LEU A 129 -8.28 5.27 2.46
C LEU A 129 -9.52 6.16 2.61
N PHE A 130 -9.96 6.33 3.85
CA PHE A 130 -11.15 7.08 4.22
C PHE A 130 -10.79 8.20 5.17
N GLU A 131 -11.57 9.28 5.15
CA GLU A 131 -11.37 10.39 6.08
C GLU A 131 -11.78 9.96 7.48
N GLY A 132 -10.94 10.23 8.47
CA GLY A 132 -11.21 9.94 9.88
C GLY A 132 -10.95 8.49 10.30
N LEU A 133 -10.17 7.71 9.55
CA LEU A 133 -9.74 6.39 10.00
C LEU A 133 -8.93 6.49 11.30
N SER A 134 -9.11 5.53 12.20
CA SER A 134 -8.33 5.44 13.42
C SER A 134 -6.85 5.20 13.16
N ILE A 135 -6.02 5.61 14.11
CA ILE A 135 -4.58 5.36 14.12
C ILE A 135 -4.26 3.87 13.93
N ALA A 136 -4.99 2.99 14.62
CA ALA A 136 -4.77 1.53 14.54
C ALA A 136 -4.99 0.98 13.12
N SER A 137 -5.97 1.53 12.41
CA SER A 137 -6.25 1.16 11.03
C SER A 137 -5.19 1.66 10.06
N LEU A 138 -4.72 2.90 10.23
CA LEU A 138 -3.58 3.43 9.47
C LEU A 138 -2.30 2.62 9.73
N GLU A 139 -2.03 2.22 10.97
CA GLU A 139 -0.91 1.34 11.34
C GLU A 139 -1.03 -0.05 10.69
N SER A 140 -2.25 -0.61 10.63
CA SER A 140 -2.50 -1.89 9.96
C SER A 140 -2.25 -1.81 8.45
N VAL A 141 -2.59 -0.68 7.81
CA VAL A 141 -2.23 -0.41 6.41
C VAL A 141 -0.71 -0.35 6.26
N ILE A 142 -0.01 0.37 7.14
CA ILE A 142 1.44 0.47 7.12
C ILE A 142 2.08 -0.92 7.22
N GLU A 143 1.66 -1.75 8.18
CA GLU A 143 2.21 -3.10 8.36
C GLU A 143 2.05 -3.94 7.08
N LEU A 144 0.87 -3.87 6.44
CA LEU A 144 0.63 -4.59 5.21
C LEU A 144 1.48 -4.07 4.06
N VAL A 145 1.59 -2.75 3.87
CA VAL A 145 2.41 -2.16 2.80
C VAL A 145 3.90 -2.44 3.05
N GLU A 146 4.37 -2.44 4.29
CA GLU A 146 5.73 -2.86 4.64
C GLU A 146 5.97 -4.35 4.30
N ALA A 147 4.96 -5.21 4.42
CA ALA A 147 5.06 -6.60 3.95
C ALA A 147 5.22 -6.68 2.42
N TYR A 148 4.53 -5.83 1.66
CA TYR A 148 4.80 -5.70 0.22
C TYR A 148 6.23 -5.20 -0.06
N VAL A 149 6.75 -4.22 0.69
CA VAL A 149 8.13 -3.71 0.49
C VAL A 149 9.16 -4.84 0.55
N ARG A 150 8.97 -5.82 1.45
CA ARG A 150 9.86 -6.98 1.56
C ARG A 150 9.90 -7.84 0.29
N GLU A 151 8.82 -7.85 -0.48
CA GLU A 151 8.72 -8.62 -1.72
C GLU A 151 9.40 -7.95 -2.93
N ILE A 152 9.87 -6.71 -2.82
CA ILE A 152 10.69 -6.06 -3.86
C ILE A 152 11.97 -6.85 -4.11
N ALA A 153 12.56 -7.44 -3.05
CA ALA A 153 13.74 -8.31 -3.18
C ALA A 153 13.46 -9.54 -4.04
N SER A 154 12.24 -10.09 -3.97
CA SER A 154 11.82 -11.23 -4.79
C SER A 154 11.78 -10.87 -6.27
N VAL A 155 11.32 -9.67 -6.63
CA VAL A 155 11.34 -9.19 -8.02
C VAL A 155 12.77 -9.06 -8.55
N ASN A 156 13.69 -8.56 -7.74
CA ASN A 156 15.11 -8.49 -8.09
C ASN A 156 15.72 -9.89 -8.28
N ALA A 157 15.36 -10.86 -7.44
CA ALA A 157 15.82 -12.25 -7.59
C ALA A 157 15.32 -12.87 -8.91
N LEU A 158 14.08 -12.60 -9.32
CA LEU A 158 13.55 -13.04 -10.61
C LEU A 158 14.34 -12.45 -11.78
N TYR A 159 14.66 -11.16 -11.72
CA TYR A 159 15.53 -10.53 -12.71
C TYR A 159 16.92 -11.17 -12.76
N GLN A 160 17.51 -11.42 -11.60
CA GLN A 160 18.84 -12.01 -11.51
C GLN A 160 18.88 -13.39 -12.16
N VAL A 161 17.96 -14.29 -11.79
CA VAL A 161 17.89 -15.64 -12.35
C VAL A 161 17.73 -15.59 -13.87
N LEU A 162 16.80 -14.78 -14.39
CA LEU A 162 16.59 -14.72 -15.84
C LEU A 162 17.78 -14.10 -16.58
N ARG A 163 18.49 -13.14 -15.98
CA ARG A 163 19.70 -12.55 -16.58
C ARG A 163 20.84 -13.56 -16.66
N GLU A 164 21.01 -14.38 -15.63
CA GLU A 164 22.02 -15.43 -15.59
C GLU A 164 21.74 -16.55 -16.61
N LEU A 165 20.47 -16.76 -16.94
CA LEU A 165 20.03 -17.79 -17.90
C LEU A 165 19.89 -17.27 -19.34
N GLN A 166 20.31 -16.03 -19.65
CA GLN A 166 20.17 -15.52 -21.01
C GLN A 166 20.98 -16.34 -22.02
N VAL A 167 20.31 -16.75 -23.10
CA VAL A 167 20.88 -17.60 -24.14
C VAL A 167 21.68 -16.78 -25.18
N GLY A 168 21.45 -15.47 -25.25
CA GLY A 168 22.11 -14.58 -26.21
C GLY A 168 21.49 -14.70 -27.60
N PHE A 169 22.33 -14.81 -28.64
CA PHE A 169 21.88 -14.85 -30.04
C PHE A 169 21.81 -16.26 -30.65
N ARG A 170 22.15 -17.31 -29.89
CA ARG A 170 22.05 -18.70 -30.39
C ARG A 170 20.61 -19.21 -30.27
N THR A 171 20.30 -20.24 -31.04
CA THR A 171 19.04 -20.97 -30.88
C THR A 171 18.99 -21.62 -29.49
N PRO A 172 17.88 -21.46 -28.74
CA PRO A 172 17.68 -22.16 -27.47
C PRO A 172 17.71 -23.68 -27.64
N THR A 173 18.26 -24.37 -26.64
CA THR A 173 18.24 -25.84 -26.55
C THR A 173 17.30 -26.29 -25.45
N GLU A 174 16.96 -27.59 -25.44
CA GLU A 174 16.15 -28.17 -24.36
C GLU A 174 16.83 -28.02 -22.98
N ASP A 175 18.16 -28.04 -22.92
CA ASP A 175 18.91 -27.80 -21.69
C ASP A 175 18.67 -26.39 -21.12
N ASP A 176 18.55 -25.37 -21.99
CA ASP A 176 18.24 -24.00 -21.57
C ASP A 176 16.83 -23.93 -20.98
N GLU A 177 15.85 -24.55 -21.65
CA GLU A 177 14.48 -24.61 -21.17
C GLU A 177 14.41 -25.30 -19.79
N GLN A 178 15.11 -26.43 -19.64
CA GLN A 178 15.18 -27.15 -18.37
C GLN A 178 15.88 -26.33 -17.28
N ALA A 179 16.90 -25.55 -17.62
CA ALA A 179 17.55 -24.64 -16.68
C ALA A 179 16.59 -23.55 -16.19
N VAL A 180 15.75 -22.99 -17.06
CA VAL A 180 14.70 -22.04 -16.66
C VAL A 180 13.65 -22.72 -15.80
N ILE A 181 13.16 -23.90 -16.19
CA ILE A 181 12.17 -24.66 -15.42
C ILE A 181 12.71 -24.98 -14.01
N LYS A 182 13.98 -25.37 -13.91
CA LYS A 182 14.58 -25.76 -12.63
C LYS A 182 14.85 -24.57 -11.71
N ASN A 183 15.33 -23.44 -12.25
CA ASN A 183 15.85 -22.35 -11.43
C ASN A 183 14.86 -21.18 -11.27
N PHE A 184 14.12 -20.82 -12.33
CA PHE A 184 13.21 -19.68 -12.31
C PHE A 184 11.85 -20.02 -11.71
N VAL A 185 11.30 -21.17 -12.09
CA VAL A 185 9.92 -21.54 -11.74
C VAL A 185 9.67 -21.60 -10.25
N PRO A 186 10.52 -22.25 -9.41
CA PRO A 186 10.26 -22.30 -7.97
C PRO A 186 10.22 -20.92 -7.35
N VAL A 187 11.17 -20.05 -7.73
CA VAL A 187 11.26 -18.66 -7.24
C VAL A 187 10.05 -17.85 -7.68
N SER A 188 9.64 -17.99 -8.94
CA SER A 188 8.46 -17.31 -9.51
C SER A 188 7.16 -17.70 -8.81
N ASN A 189 6.96 -18.98 -8.55
CA ASN A 189 5.75 -19.51 -7.94
C ASN A 189 5.65 -19.12 -6.46
N ASP A 190 6.77 -19.17 -5.74
CA ASP A 190 6.80 -18.78 -4.34
C ASP A 190 6.51 -17.29 -4.17
N PHE A 191 7.11 -16.43 -5.01
CA PHE A 191 6.78 -15.01 -5.03
C PHE A 191 5.33 -14.75 -5.43
N ALA A 192 4.83 -15.38 -6.50
CA ALA A 192 3.44 -15.23 -6.93
C ALA A 192 2.44 -15.62 -5.84
N ARG A 193 2.73 -16.69 -5.09
CA ARG A 193 1.91 -17.14 -3.96
C ARG A 193 1.87 -16.10 -2.85
N ARG A 194 3.01 -15.56 -2.46
CA ARG A 194 3.10 -14.52 -1.42
C ARG A 194 2.41 -13.23 -1.86
N LEU A 195 2.64 -12.78 -3.09
CA LEU A 195 2.00 -11.58 -3.62
C LEU A 195 0.47 -11.70 -3.64
N ARG A 196 -0.07 -12.84 -4.09
CA ARG A 196 -1.52 -13.10 -4.04
C ARG A 196 -2.08 -13.14 -2.62
N HIS A 197 -1.31 -13.67 -1.68
CA HIS A 197 -1.71 -13.66 -0.27
C HIS A 197 -1.79 -12.22 0.27
N LEU A 198 -0.81 -11.39 -0.05
CA LEU A 198 -0.83 -9.96 0.28
C LEU A 198 -2.02 -9.25 -0.37
N ASP A 199 -2.30 -9.52 -1.66
CA ASP A 199 -3.47 -8.94 -2.35
C ASP A 199 -4.80 -9.35 -1.70
N ALA A 200 -4.90 -10.59 -1.22
CA ALA A 200 -6.08 -11.05 -0.49
C ALA A 200 -6.21 -10.34 0.86
N ARG A 201 -5.11 -10.18 1.61
CA ARG A 201 -5.09 -9.42 2.87
C ARG A 201 -5.43 -7.95 2.66
N LEU A 202 -4.98 -7.35 1.56
CA LEU A 202 -5.32 -5.98 1.21
C LEU A 202 -6.82 -5.82 0.98
N ASN A 203 -7.44 -6.74 0.24
CA ASN A 203 -8.88 -6.69 0.01
C ASN A 203 -9.68 -6.79 1.31
N VAL A 204 -9.25 -7.66 2.24
CA VAL A 204 -9.88 -7.77 3.58
C VAL A 204 -9.69 -6.46 4.34
N LEU A 205 -8.46 -5.95 4.42
CA LEU A 205 -8.18 -4.71 5.12
C LEU A 205 -8.98 -3.54 4.57
N VAL A 206 -9.06 -3.35 3.26
CA VAL A 206 -9.89 -2.28 2.65
C VAL A 206 -11.36 -2.43 3.02
N SER A 207 -11.87 -3.67 3.17
CA SER A 207 -13.23 -3.90 3.65
C SER A 207 -13.38 -3.50 5.12
N ASP A 208 -12.41 -3.83 5.97
CA ASP A 208 -12.40 -3.43 7.38
C ASP A 208 -12.33 -1.90 7.55
N LEU A 209 -11.55 -1.22 6.72
CA LEU A 209 -11.49 0.25 6.67
C LEU A 209 -12.82 0.87 6.23
N GLU A 210 -13.50 0.24 5.26
CA GLU A 210 -14.83 0.65 4.83
C GLU A 210 -15.84 0.49 5.97
N ASP A 211 -15.82 -0.64 6.67
CA ASP A 211 -16.72 -0.92 7.79
C ASP A 211 -16.51 0.04 8.95
N GLU A 212 -15.26 0.32 9.33
CA GLU A 212 -14.92 1.34 10.34
C GLU A 212 -15.49 2.71 9.95
N PHE A 213 -15.21 3.14 8.72
CA PHE A 213 -15.70 4.40 8.21
C PHE A 213 -17.23 4.50 8.26
N TRP A 214 -17.94 3.43 7.87
CA TRP A 214 -19.40 3.36 7.92
C TRP A 214 -19.95 3.35 9.35
N ASN A 215 -19.27 2.68 10.28
CA ASN A 215 -19.69 2.62 11.69
C ASN A 215 -19.59 3.99 12.37
N GLU A 216 -18.60 4.80 12.02
CA GLU A 216 -18.42 6.14 12.58
C GLU A 216 -19.31 7.20 11.93
N HIS A 217 -19.44 7.18 10.60
CA HIS A 217 -20.04 8.26 9.83
C HIS A 217 -21.46 7.97 9.32
N GLY A 218 -21.91 6.72 9.41
CA GLY A 218 -23.22 6.27 8.92
C GLY A 218 -23.36 6.32 7.39
N ALA A 219 -24.53 5.90 6.87
CA ALA A 219 -24.81 5.78 5.44
C ALA A 219 -25.07 7.13 4.72
N VAL A 220 -24.17 8.10 4.88
CA VAL A 220 -24.28 9.40 4.19
C VAL A 220 -23.77 9.26 2.76
N LYS A 221 -24.66 9.48 1.78
CA LYS A 221 -24.31 9.49 0.34
C LYS A 221 -23.20 10.50 0.05
N GLY A 222 -22.17 10.06 -0.67
CA GLY A 222 -21.17 10.95 -1.28
C GLY A 222 -19.80 11.02 -0.58
N ARG A 223 -19.59 10.29 0.53
CA ARG A 223 -18.24 10.09 1.08
C ARG A 223 -17.66 8.77 0.56
N GLU A 224 -17.08 8.81 -0.62
CA GLU A 224 -16.28 7.70 -1.15
C GLU A 224 -14.83 7.89 -0.71
N GLY A 225 -14.23 6.87 -0.11
CA GLY A 225 -12.79 6.87 0.16
C GLY A 225 -11.97 7.09 -1.12
N TRP A 226 -10.74 7.56 -0.95
CA TRP A 226 -9.87 7.93 -2.04
C TRP A 226 -8.83 6.84 -2.29
N ARG A 227 -8.56 6.55 -3.57
CA ARG A 227 -7.53 5.59 -3.95
C ARG A 227 -6.16 6.22 -3.79
N VAL A 228 -5.28 5.54 -3.07
CA VAL A 228 -3.90 5.99 -2.87
C VAL A 228 -3.18 6.15 -4.22
N HIS A 229 -3.41 5.22 -5.15
CA HIS A 229 -2.88 5.30 -6.50
C HIS A 229 -3.21 6.63 -7.21
N ASP A 230 -4.47 7.08 -7.15
CA ASP A 230 -4.91 8.25 -7.89
C ASP A 230 -4.38 9.57 -7.30
N VAL A 231 -4.05 9.57 -6.00
CA VAL A 231 -3.38 10.70 -5.33
C VAL A 231 -1.93 10.82 -5.79
N LEU A 232 -1.20 9.72 -5.89
CA LEU A 232 0.21 9.71 -6.29
C LEU A 232 0.41 9.82 -7.80
N PHE A 233 -0.49 9.24 -8.58
CA PHE A 233 -0.38 9.11 -10.03
C PHE A 233 -1.66 9.62 -10.72
N PRO A 234 -1.98 10.93 -10.61
CA PRO A 234 -3.18 11.49 -11.19
C PRO A 234 -3.19 11.35 -12.72
N ARG A 235 -4.32 10.88 -13.27
CA ARG A 235 -4.53 10.64 -14.71
C ARG A 235 -4.54 11.92 -15.56
N PHE A 236 -4.74 13.07 -14.92
CA PHE A 236 -4.64 14.38 -15.55
C PHE A 236 -3.78 15.27 -14.65
N PRO A 237 -2.78 16.00 -15.17
CA PRO A 237 -2.14 17.05 -14.39
C PRO A 237 -3.24 18.01 -13.98
N ALA A 238 -3.39 18.24 -12.68
CA ALA A 238 -4.38 19.15 -12.14
C ALA A 238 -4.32 20.44 -12.95
N ARG A 239 -5.42 20.78 -13.64
CA ARG A 239 -5.58 22.13 -14.21
C ARG A 239 -5.29 23.08 -13.05
N THR A 240 -4.20 23.84 -13.20
CA THR A 240 -3.80 24.92 -12.32
C THR A 240 -5.03 25.76 -11.99
N GLY A 241 -5.56 25.64 -10.77
CA GLY A 241 -6.74 26.41 -10.37
C GLY A 241 -7.61 25.87 -9.24
N LYS A 242 -7.47 24.61 -8.82
CA LYS A 242 -8.16 24.12 -7.60
C LYS A 242 -7.16 23.45 -6.68
N LYS A 243 -6.55 24.24 -5.79
CA LYS A 243 -6.07 23.70 -4.51
C LYS A 243 -7.27 23.00 -3.88
N MET A 244 -7.15 21.74 -3.52
CA MET A 244 -8.03 21.14 -2.51
C MET A 244 -7.87 22.01 -1.27
N SER A 245 -8.86 22.86 -1.04
CA SER A 245 -8.93 23.70 0.15
C SER A 245 -9.25 22.77 1.30
N PHE A 246 -8.26 22.50 2.16
CA PHE A 246 -8.52 22.08 3.52
C PHE A 246 -9.44 23.13 4.15
N SER A 247 -10.61 22.71 4.62
CA SER A 247 -11.59 23.56 5.27
C SER A 247 -10.98 24.19 6.53
N SER A 248 -10.47 25.41 6.40
CA SER A 248 -10.33 26.34 7.52
C SER A 248 -11.70 26.94 7.77
N SER A 249 -12.42 26.37 8.73
CA SER A 249 -13.65 26.97 9.26
C SER A 249 -13.30 27.69 10.56
N MET A 250 -12.72 28.89 10.43
CA MET A 250 -12.57 29.85 11.51
C MET A 250 -13.69 30.88 11.33
N LYS A 251 -14.64 30.95 12.25
CA LYS A 251 -15.57 32.09 12.34
C LYS A 251 -15.11 32.98 13.50
N ILE A 252 -15.06 34.27 13.16
CA ILE A 252 -14.80 35.46 13.98
C ILE A 252 -15.81 35.54 15.13
#